data_AF-A0A8T5GKQ1-F1
#
_entry.id   AF-A0A8T5GKQ1-F1
#
_cell.length_a   1.000
_cell.length_b   1.000
_cell.length_c   1.000
_cell.angle_alpha   90.00
_cell.angle_beta   90.00
_cell.angle_gamma   90.00
#
_symmetry.space_group_name_H-M   'P 1'
#
loop_
_entity.id
_entity.type
_entity.pdbx_description
1 polymer ?
#
loop_
_entity_poly.entity_id
_entity_poly.type
_entity_poly.pdbx_seq_one_letter_code
_entity_poly.pdbx_strand_id
1 'polypeptide(L)'
;MDIDDDQNEGVEWDTPLPDDEYSKGEKVVIWGAIGIGLVAMAGLILAFDTVWTETLKPIIWDPVVKDAGVAGDAGYTPQNTAIYTLSMLSSVVLLQALFRKWNLPSDDKMTLALIAWVCLAPVMRVLEDADFFSSSQDVLFISPLIHLHLAGWLVGIAIISHLLGRAWNGVHTDEAEERQSTLILGFLFGALMLQWYWLYRPAYIEHPESSFSIALVGLIAACVLMWFTITKTRGWEAITRGMLSFAVGAIVLGLGHWGQFMSTPWAQESGRVSNDVTLWPVFIVLGLPAVICWFMYRAGKEDAHQLKLTGYTAGVLPQGIGLKEWEDQPEKWASHPVEFLSNKALLAHPMVLGMVFGQLADGFATMMGIDFFGYGEKHPVSDAVIQFGGRINEIIGISWGEGAWFFAIIKGILVGLIVWLFVQMRVEHRQQHFRLLIVLAVLIVGLAPGLRDIGRLMLGV
;
A
#
# COMPACT_ATOMS: atom_id res chain seq x y z
N MET A 1 -28.85 -46.55 7.48
CA MET A 1 -27.45 -46.56 7.95
C MET A 1 -27.30 -45.21 8.61
N ASP A 2 -27.65 -45.20 9.89
CA ASP A 2 -27.59 -44.02 10.75
C ASP A 2 -26.15 -43.54 10.78
N ILE A 3 -25.95 -42.26 10.47
CA ILE A 3 -24.69 -41.57 10.70
C ILE A 3 -24.83 -40.99 12.10
N ASP A 4 -23.99 -41.48 13.00
CA ASP A 4 -23.88 -41.07 14.40
C ASP A 4 -23.77 -39.54 14.52
N ASP A 5 -24.85 -38.89 14.93
CA ASP A 5 -24.91 -37.45 15.25
C ASP A 5 -24.42 -37.15 16.70
N ASP A 6 -23.88 -38.17 17.39
CA ASP A 6 -23.79 -38.23 18.86
C ASP A 6 -22.37 -38.12 19.45
N GLN A 7 -21.34 -37.79 18.66
CA GLN A 7 -19.95 -37.74 19.16
C GLN A 7 -19.40 -36.35 19.51
N ASN A 8 -20.21 -35.28 19.49
CA ASN A 8 -19.71 -33.93 19.80
C ASN A 8 -20.58 -33.09 20.77
N GLU A 9 -21.48 -33.72 21.53
CA GLU A 9 -22.38 -33.02 22.49
C GLU A 9 -21.69 -32.50 23.78
N GLY A 10 -20.36 -32.53 23.88
CA GLY A 10 -19.65 -32.22 25.13
C GLY A 10 -18.60 -31.11 25.07
N VAL A 11 -18.30 -30.53 23.90
CA VAL A 11 -17.27 -29.49 23.78
C VAL A 11 -17.92 -28.11 23.82
N GLU A 12 -17.77 -27.43 24.95
CA GLU A 12 -18.13 -26.02 25.07
C GLU A 12 -17.09 -25.19 24.30
N TRP A 13 -17.51 -24.58 23.20
CA TRP A 13 -16.64 -23.75 22.36
C TRP A 13 -16.60 -22.33 22.90
N ASP A 14 -15.39 -21.80 23.14
CA ASP A 14 -15.21 -20.39 23.47
C ASP A 14 -15.71 -19.54 22.29
N THR A 15 -16.74 -18.74 22.54
CA THR A 15 -17.26 -17.81 21.55
C THR A 15 -16.24 -16.69 21.29
N PRO A 16 -15.97 -16.33 20.03
CA PRO A 16 -15.05 -15.23 19.72
C PRO A 16 -15.48 -13.92 20.37
N LEU A 17 -14.50 -13.15 20.85
CA LEU A 17 -14.75 -11.87 21.51
C LEU A 17 -15.44 -10.85 20.57
N PRO A 18 -16.45 -10.10 21.04
CA PRO A 18 -17.11 -9.03 20.28
C PRO A 18 -16.16 -7.92 19.83
N ASP A 19 -16.36 -7.38 18.63
CA ASP A 19 -15.44 -6.44 17.96
C ASP A 19 -15.07 -5.19 18.78
N ASP A 20 -15.98 -4.73 19.65
CA ASP A 20 -15.85 -3.55 20.51
C ASP A 20 -14.98 -3.77 21.76
N GLU A 21 -14.72 -5.02 22.12
CA GLU A 21 -13.86 -5.37 23.24
C GLU A 21 -12.38 -5.48 22.82
N TYR A 22 -11.47 -5.41 23.79
CA TYR A 22 -10.04 -5.72 23.58
C TYR A 22 -9.66 -6.98 24.34
N SER A 23 -8.97 -7.90 23.68
CA SER A 23 -8.40 -9.08 24.33
C SER A 23 -7.31 -8.68 25.33
N LYS A 24 -6.97 -9.58 26.26
CA LYS A 24 -5.86 -9.35 27.21
C LYS A 24 -4.55 -9.06 26.48
N GLY A 25 -4.26 -9.81 25.42
CA GLY A 25 -3.07 -9.61 24.58
C GLY A 25 -3.08 -8.24 23.89
N GLU A 26 -4.21 -7.84 23.29
CA GLU A 26 -4.34 -6.52 22.66
C GLU A 26 -4.13 -5.38 23.64
N LYS A 27 -4.70 -5.47 24.85
CA LYS A 27 -4.50 -4.46 25.90
C LYS A 27 -3.03 -4.33 26.29
N VAL A 28 -2.34 -5.46 26.48
CA VAL A 28 -0.90 -5.46 26.81
C VAL A 28 -0.08 -4.80 25.71
N VAL A 29 -0.36 -5.12 24.45
CA VAL A 29 0.36 -4.53 23.31
C VAL A 29 0.09 -3.03 23.19
N ILE A 30 -1.18 -2.59 23.31
CA ILE A 30 -1.56 -1.16 23.24
C ILE A 30 -0.91 -0.37 24.38
N TRP A 31 -1.04 -0.81 25.63
CA TRP A 31 -0.45 -0.12 26.78
C TRP A 31 1.09 -0.15 26.75
N GLY A 32 1.68 -1.26 26.30
CA GLY A 32 3.11 -1.37 26.07
C GLY A 32 3.62 -0.35 25.05
N ALA A 33 2.93 -0.21 23.91
CA ALA A 33 3.27 0.78 22.89
C ALA A 33 3.14 2.22 23.39
N ILE A 34 2.07 2.54 24.14
CA ILE A 34 1.91 3.85 24.79
C ILE A 34 3.07 4.10 25.77
N GLY A 35 3.42 3.11 26.59
CA GLY A 35 4.54 3.19 27.53
C GLY A 35 5.86 3.46 26.83
N ILE A 36 6.17 2.72 25.76
CA ILE A 36 7.37 2.93 24.93
C ILE A 36 7.38 4.35 24.34
N GLY A 37 6.25 4.81 23.81
CA GLY A 37 6.12 6.16 23.26
C GLY A 37 6.37 7.25 24.31
N LEU A 38 5.84 7.09 25.51
CA LEU A 38 6.08 8.02 26.62
C LEU A 38 7.54 8.01 27.08
N VAL A 39 8.18 6.83 27.15
CA VAL A 39 9.61 6.72 27.48
C VAL A 39 10.48 7.35 26.40
N ALA A 40 10.16 7.14 25.12
CA ALA A 40 10.87 7.78 24.01
C ALA A 40 10.75 9.32 24.08
N MET A 41 9.54 9.83 24.33
CA MET A 41 9.30 11.27 24.49
C MET A 41 10.03 11.83 25.71
N ALA A 42 9.98 11.14 26.86
CA ALA A 42 10.73 11.52 28.05
C ALA A 42 12.24 11.50 27.80
N GLY A 43 12.75 10.50 27.05
CA GLY A 43 14.14 10.41 26.64
C GLY A 43 14.58 11.57 25.75
N LEU A 44 13.75 11.97 24.79
CA LEU A 44 14.01 13.14 23.95
C LEU A 44 14.02 14.46 24.74
N ILE A 45 13.25 14.56 25.83
CA ILE A 45 13.20 15.76 26.67
C ILE A 45 14.32 15.78 27.71
N LEU A 46 14.60 14.64 28.36
CA LEU A 46 15.47 14.54 29.53
C LEU A 46 16.91 14.13 29.19
N ALA A 47 17.13 13.47 28.05
CA ALA A 47 18.41 12.93 27.62
C ALA A 47 18.62 13.09 26.10
N PHE A 48 18.34 14.30 25.60
CA PHE A 48 18.37 14.61 24.16
C PHE A 48 19.69 14.22 23.48
N ASP A 49 20.84 14.54 24.08
CA ASP A 49 22.13 14.24 23.47
C ASP A 49 22.35 12.73 23.29
N THR A 50 22.05 11.94 24.31
CA THR A 50 22.20 10.48 24.24
C THR A 50 21.18 9.85 23.29
N VAL A 51 19.90 10.23 23.41
CA VAL A 51 18.80 9.59 22.66
C VAL A 51 18.79 10.05 21.20
N TRP A 52 18.83 11.36 20.96
CA TRP A 52 18.78 11.91 19.62
C TRP A 52 20.17 12.00 19.00
N THR A 53 21.09 12.79 19.58
CA THR A 53 22.35 13.17 18.91
C THR A 53 23.27 11.97 18.69
N GLU A 54 23.42 11.08 19.67
CA GLU A 54 24.34 9.94 19.60
C GLU A 54 23.72 8.67 19.00
N THR A 55 22.40 8.49 19.14
CA THR A 55 21.74 7.22 18.77
C THR A 55 20.82 7.36 17.56
N LEU A 56 19.71 8.10 17.68
CA LEU A 56 18.69 8.15 16.62
C LEU A 56 19.15 8.94 15.40
N LYS A 57 19.92 10.02 15.57
CA LYS A 57 20.36 10.88 14.48
C LYS A 57 21.28 10.12 13.50
N PRO A 58 22.35 9.42 13.94
CA PRO A 58 23.21 8.67 13.01
C PRO A 58 22.50 7.48 12.33
N ILE A 59 21.53 6.87 13.01
CA ILE A 59 20.81 5.70 12.51
C ILE A 59 19.71 6.14 11.54
N ILE A 60 18.85 7.07 11.94
CA ILE A 60 17.63 7.43 11.19
C ILE A 60 17.83 8.70 10.37
N TRP A 61 18.36 9.77 10.96
CA TRP A 61 18.33 11.11 10.36
C TRP A 61 19.47 11.39 9.37
N ASP A 62 20.71 11.04 9.70
CA ASP A 62 21.86 11.29 8.84
C ASP A 62 21.75 10.55 7.49
N PRO A 63 21.23 9.30 7.42
CA PRO A 63 20.93 8.66 6.15
C PRO A 63 19.82 9.37 5.35
N VAL A 64 18.79 9.91 6.01
CA VAL A 64 17.71 10.68 5.37
C VAL A 64 18.27 11.94 4.72
N VAL A 65 19.08 12.71 5.46
CA VAL A 65 19.70 13.94 4.95
C VAL A 65 20.68 13.63 3.83
N LYS A 66 21.40 12.50 3.91
CA LYS A 66 22.29 12.05 2.83
C LYS A 66 21.53 11.66 1.57
N ASP A 67 20.36 11.05 1.70
CA ASP A 67 19.48 10.70 0.58
C ASP A 67 18.82 11.95 -0.03
N ALA A 68 18.58 12.99 0.77
CA ALA A 68 18.06 14.30 0.33
C ALA A 68 19.12 15.14 -0.41
N GLY A 69 20.37 15.08 0.06
CA GLY A 69 21.44 15.90 -0.49
C GLY A 69 21.96 15.45 -1.86
N VAL A 70 22.87 16.25 -2.43
CA VAL A 70 23.49 16.17 -3.77
C VAL A 70 23.97 14.77 -4.22
N ALA A 71 24.21 13.84 -3.30
CA ALA A 71 24.62 12.47 -3.62
C ALA A 71 23.45 11.53 -3.97
N GLY A 72 22.22 11.81 -3.52
CA GLY A 72 20.97 11.10 -3.89
C GLY A 72 21.00 9.57 -3.78
N ASP A 73 21.88 9.00 -2.95
CA ASP A 73 22.15 7.56 -2.99
C ASP A 73 22.70 7.00 -1.65
N ALA A 74 21.88 7.06 -0.60
CA ALA A 74 22.21 6.42 0.68
C ALA A 74 21.70 4.97 0.72
N GLY A 75 22.61 4.00 0.87
CA GLY A 75 22.25 2.59 1.09
C GLY A 75 21.64 2.33 2.47
N TYR A 76 20.84 1.26 2.59
CA TYR A 76 20.22 0.86 3.87
C TYR A 76 21.19 0.07 4.76
N THR A 77 21.24 0.42 6.05
CA THR A 77 21.93 -0.38 7.06
C THR A 77 20.99 -1.47 7.62
N PRO A 78 21.52 -2.62 8.09
CA PRO A 78 20.70 -3.65 8.74
C PRO A 78 19.87 -3.14 9.91
N GLN A 79 20.40 -2.17 10.67
CA GLN A 79 19.71 -1.52 11.78
C GLN A 79 18.49 -0.73 11.32
N ASN A 80 18.63 0.06 10.25
CA ASN A 80 17.53 0.85 9.70
C ASN A 80 16.43 -0.05 9.15
N THR A 81 16.83 -1.09 8.41
CA THR A 81 15.90 -2.10 7.90
C THR A 81 15.13 -2.75 9.04
N ALA A 82 15.81 -3.18 10.11
CA ALA A 82 15.14 -3.80 11.26
C ALA A 82 14.16 -2.85 11.94
N ILE A 83 14.53 -1.58 12.17
CA ILE A 83 13.64 -0.59 12.80
C ILE A 83 12.38 -0.38 11.96
N TYR A 84 12.52 -0.21 10.64
CA TYR A 84 11.37 0.00 9.76
C TYR A 84 10.48 -1.24 9.67
N THR A 85 11.06 -2.43 9.54
CA THR A 85 10.30 -3.69 9.50
C THR A 85 9.55 -3.93 10.81
N LEU A 86 10.21 -3.77 11.96
CA LEU A 86 9.57 -3.97 13.27
C LEU A 86 8.51 -2.92 13.55
N SER A 87 8.73 -1.66 13.16
CA SER A 87 7.74 -0.58 13.29
C SER A 87 6.49 -0.87 12.46
N MET A 88 6.66 -1.34 11.23
CA MET A 88 5.54 -1.71 10.36
C MET A 88 4.75 -2.91 10.94
N LEU A 89 5.43 -3.98 11.35
CA LEU A 89 4.78 -5.14 11.98
C LEU A 89 4.06 -4.76 13.28
N SER A 90 4.67 -3.91 14.10
CA SER A 90 4.04 -3.41 15.33
C SER A 90 2.80 -2.57 15.03
N SER A 91 2.85 -1.76 13.98
CA SER A 91 1.71 -0.96 13.53
C SER A 91 0.54 -1.83 13.10
N VAL A 92 0.77 -2.97 12.43
CA VAL A 92 -0.29 -3.93 12.08
C VAL A 92 -1.02 -4.44 13.34
N VAL A 93 -0.26 -4.86 14.37
CA VAL A 93 -0.83 -5.40 15.61
C VAL A 93 -1.58 -4.34 16.42
N LEU A 94 -1.09 -3.10 16.43
CA LEU A 94 -1.72 -1.99 17.15
C LEU A 94 -2.97 -1.46 16.43
N LEU A 95 -2.85 -1.20 15.13
CA LEU A 95 -3.91 -0.57 14.34
C LEU A 95 -5.09 -1.50 14.12
N GLN A 96 -4.89 -2.82 14.01
CA GLN A 96 -5.99 -3.76 13.82
C GLN A 96 -7.05 -3.63 14.92
N ALA A 97 -6.62 -3.51 16.18
CA ALA A 97 -7.51 -3.43 17.33
C ALA A 97 -8.25 -2.08 17.34
N LEU A 98 -7.53 -0.99 17.03
CA LEU A 98 -8.10 0.35 16.96
C LEU A 98 -9.13 0.46 15.82
N PHE A 99 -8.80 -0.04 14.64
CA PHE A 99 -9.67 0.00 13.46
C PHE A 99 -10.94 -0.80 13.67
N ARG A 100 -10.81 -1.98 14.29
CA ARG A 100 -11.96 -2.79 14.69
C ARG A 100 -12.83 -2.06 15.70
N LYS A 101 -12.26 -1.50 16.76
CA LYS A 101 -13.04 -0.77 17.79
C LYS A 101 -13.73 0.48 17.23
N TRP A 102 -13.11 1.14 16.26
CA TRP A 102 -13.71 2.28 15.55
C TRP A 102 -14.70 1.87 14.46
N ASN A 103 -14.92 0.55 14.27
CA ASN A 103 -15.79 -0.01 13.25
C ASN A 103 -15.49 0.55 11.85
N LEU A 104 -14.19 0.65 11.51
CA LEU A 104 -13.77 1.11 10.19
C LEU A 104 -14.06 0.02 9.14
N PRO A 105 -14.41 0.40 7.90
CA PRO A 105 -14.63 -0.57 6.83
C PRO A 105 -13.40 -1.44 6.58
N SER A 106 -13.62 -2.75 6.41
CA SER A 106 -12.61 -3.77 6.11
C SER A 106 -12.86 -4.47 4.77
N ASP A 107 -13.81 -3.96 3.98
CA ASP A 107 -14.30 -4.61 2.76
C ASP A 107 -13.41 -4.39 1.52
N ASP A 108 -13.82 -4.99 0.40
CA ASP A 108 -13.16 -4.83 -0.91
C ASP A 108 -12.98 -3.36 -1.30
N LYS A 109 -13.98 -2.53 -0.96
CA LYS A 109 -13.99 -1.10 -1.30
C LYS A 109 -12.90 -0.35 -0.55
N MET A 110 -12.76 -0.62 0.76
CA MET A 110 -11.67 -0.07 1.57
C MET A 110 -10.31 -0.53 1.05
N THR A 111 -10.20 -1.81 0.70
CA THR A 111 -8.96 -2.35 0.13
C THR A 111 -8.54 -1.57 -1.12
N LEU A 112 -9.47 -1.30 -2.04
CA LEU A 112 -9.20 -0.51 -3.25
C LEU A 112 -8.77 0.92 -2.93
N ALA A 113 -9.40 1.57 -1.94
CA ALA A 113 -9.02 2.89 -1.48
C ALA A 113 -7.56 2.89 -0.96
N LEU A 114 -7.22 1.93 -0.10
CA LEU A 114 -5.87 1.81 0.47
C LEU A 114 -4.82 1.51 -0.61
N ILE A 115 -5.12 0.65 -1.59
CA ILE A 115 -4.21 0.40 -2.73
C ILE A 115 -3.92 1.70 -3.49
N ALA A 116 -4.93 2.54 -3.76
CA ALA A 116 -4.71 3.83 -4.40
C ALA A 116 -3.79 4.73 -3.57
N TRP A 117 -3.92 4.75 -2.24
CA TRP A 117 -2.98 5.47 -1.38
C TRP A 117 -1.55 4.93 -1.42
N VAL A 118 -1.38 3.60 -1.55
CA VAL A 118 -0.05 3.01 -1.74
C VAL A 118 0.57 3.45 -3.06
N CYS A 119 -0.22 3.60 -4.13
CA CYS A 119 0.26 4.10 -5.43
C CYS A 119 0.63 5.59 -5.40
N LEU A 120 0.06 6.40 -4.50
CA LEU A 120 0.33 7.83 -4.42
C LEU A 120 1.78 8.12 -3.98
N ALA A 121 2.28 7.38 -2.99
CA ALA A 121 3.64 7.57 -2.47
C ALA A 121 4.75 7.46 -3.53
N PRO A 122 4.83 6.40 -4.35
CA PRO A 122 5.87 6.27 -5.38
C PRO A 122 5.76 7.35 -6.47
N VAL A 123 4.56 7.83 -6.82
CA VAL A 123 4.41 8.93 -7.79
C VAL A 123 5.13 10.20 -7.32
N MET A 124 4.99 10.55 -6.04
CA MET A 124 5.72 11.69 -5.48
C MET A 124 7.20 11.37 -5.26
N ARG A 125 7.55 10.15 -4.85
CA ARG A 125 8.96 9.77 -4.65
C ARG A 125 9.76 9.80 -5.95
N VAL A 126 9.15 9.46 -7.09
CA VAL A 126 9.80 9.53 -8.41
C VAL A 126 10.07 10.97 -8.83
N LEU A 127 9.15 11.90 -8.54
CA LEU A 127 9.38 13.33 -8.76
C LEU A 127 10.54 13.84 -7.90
N GLU A 128 10.61 13.40 -6.64
CA GLU A 128 11.75 13.68 -5.77
C GLU A 128 13.06 13.09 -6.31
N ASP A 129 13.07 11.82 -6.75
CA ASP A 129 14.26 11.18 -7.33
C ASP A 129 14.77 11.89 -8.59
N ALA A 130 13.92 12.72 -9.21
CA ALA A 130 14.21 13.53 -10.38
C ALA A 130 14.55 14.99 -10.06
N ASP A 131 14.74 15.35 -8.78
CA ASP A 131 14.98 16.71 -8.30
C ASP A 131 13.88 17.71 -8.72
N PHE A 132 12.62 17.26 -8.73
CA PHE A 132 11.48 18.16 -9.00
C PHE A 132 11.23 19.11 -7.82
N PHE A 133 11.33 18.62 -6.58
CA PHE A 133 11.09 19.43 -5.40
C PHE A 133 12.35 20.17 -4.99
N SER A 134 12.19 21.35 -4.38
CA SER A 134 13.34 22.16 -4.00
C SER A 134 14.07 21.63 -2.78
N SER A 135 15.34 22.02 -2.62
CA SER A 135 16.25 21.63 -1.53
C SER A 135 15.76 21.98 -0.11
N SER A 136 14.63 22.66 0.02
CA SER A 136 14.00 23.00 1.30
C SER A 136 12.84 22.07 1.66
N GLN A 137 12.34 21.30 0.70
CA GLN A 137 11.17 20.41 0.82
C GLN A 137 11.46 18.96 0.42
N ASP A 138 12.57 18.68 -0.25
CA ASP A 138 13.13 17.36 -0.59
C ASP A 138 13.01 16.33 0.55
N VAL A 139 13.40 16.72 1.76
CA VAL A 139 13.37 15.89 2.97
C VAL A 139 11.97 15.35 3.28
N LEU A 140 10.89 16.05 2.89
CA LEU A 140 9.51 15.57 3.08
C LEU A 140 9.20 14.34 2.24
N PHE A 141 9.82 14.19 1.09
CA PHE A 141 9.57 13.10 0.14
C PHE A 141 10.47 11.89 0.37
N ILE A 142 11.33 11.94 1.39
CA ILE A 142 12.23 10.84 1.75
C ILE A 142 11.68 10.04 2.92
N SER A 143 11.99 8.74 2.95
CA SER A 143 11.57 7.86 4.05
C SER A 143 12.33 8.18 5.33
N PRO A 144 11.68 8.28 6.51
CA PRO A 144 10.28 7.89 6.76
C PRO A 144 9.26 9.03 6.60
N LEU A 145 9.69 10.27 6.38
CA LEU A 145 8.81 11.46 6.40
C LEU A 145 7.69 11.40 5.36
N ILE A 146 7.98 10.88 4.15
CA ILE A 146 6.95 10.72 3.10
C ILE A 146 5.76 9.90 3.60
N HIS A 147 6.03 8.80 4.31
CA HIS A 147 4.99 7.94 4.85
C HIS A 147 4.20 8.63 5.96
N LEU A 148 4.86 9.43 6.81
CA LEU A 148 4.21 10.12 7.92
C LEU A 148 3.26 11.22 7.45
N HIS A 149 3.70 12.10 6.54
CA HIS A 149 2.83 13.17 6.07
C HIS A 149 1.71 12.61 5.18
N LEU A 150 1.96 11.57 4.36
CA LEU A 150 0.90 10.91 3.59
C LEU A 150 -0.10 10.18 4.46
N ALA A 151 0.34 9.54 5.54
CA ALA A 151 -0.56 9.02 6.56
C ALA A 151 -1.40 10.14 7.18
N GLY A 152 -0.80 11.31 7.44
CA GLY A 152 -1.52 12.51 7.89
C GLY A 152 -2.62 12.95 6.93
N TRP A 153 -2.32 13.01 5.62
CA TRP A 153 -3.33 13.27 4.59
C TRP A 153 -4.41 12.20 4.55
N LEU A 154 -4.04 10.91 4.54
CA LEU A 154 -4.97 9.79 4.51
C LEU A 154 -5.96 9.86 5.68
N VAL A 155 -5.44 10.02 6.89
CA VAL A 155 -6.24 10.12 8.13
C VAL A 155 -7.09 11.39 8.12
N GLY A 156 -6.54 12.53 7.70
CA GLY A 156 -7.29 13.79 7.59
C GLY A 156 -8.46 13.70 6.60
N ILE A 157 -8.22 13.15 5.41
CA ILE A 157 -9.26 12.93 4.39
C ILE A 157 -10.32 11.96 4.94
N ALA A 158 -9.92 10.87 5.59
CA ALA A 158 -10.82 9.88 6.16
C ALA A 158 -11.73 10.50 7.24
N ILE A 159 -11.16 11.21 8.21
CA ILE A 159 -11.89 11.85 9.31
C ILE A 159 -12.85 12.91 8.78
N ILE A 160 -12.38 13.82 7.93
CA ILE A 160 -13.25 14.92 7.46
C ILE A 160 -14.35 14.37 6.55
N SER A 161 -14.04 13.39 5.69
CA SER A 161 -15.05 12.73 4.85
C SER A 161 -16.09 11.99 5.69
N HIS A 162 -15.70 11.34 6.79
CA HIS A 162 -16.64 10.78 7.77
C HIS A 162 -17.53 11.86 8.39
N LEU A 163 -16.93 12.96 8.87
CA LEU A 163 -17.65 14.04 9.56
C LEU A 163 -18.65 14.76 8.64
N LEU A 164 -18.28 14.96 7.37
CA LEU A 164 -19.17 15.53 6.36
C LEU A 164 -20.25 14.54 5.94
N GLY A 165 -19.93 13.25 5.84
CA GLY A 165 -20.85 12.23 5.36
C GLY A 165 -21.86 11.73 6.39
N ARG A 166 -21.54 11.81 7.70
CA ARG A 166 -22.30 11.14 8.76
C ARG A 166 -23.77 11.51 8.85
N ALA A 167 -24.15 12.72 8.44
CA ALA A 167 -25.54 13.18 8.50
C ALA A 167 -26.48 12.41 7.56
N TRP A 168 -25.92 11.70 6.57
CA TRP A 168 -26.64 10.92 5.57
C TRP A 168 -26.33 9.42 5.66
N ASN A 169 -25.66 8.97 6.72
CA ASN A 169 -25.38 7.55 6.91
C ASN A 169 -26.71 6.76 7.02
N GLY A 170 -26.87 5.74 6.19
CA GLY A 170 -28.07 4.90 6.15
C GLY A 170 -29.29 5.52 5.46
N VAL A 171 -29.16 6.73 4.89
CA VAL A 171 -30.23 7.38 4.12
C VAL A 171 -29.98 7.17 2.64
N HIS A 172 -30.85 6.40 1.97
CA HIS A 172 -30.66 5.98 0.58
C HIS A 172 -31.50 6.78 -0.44
N THR A 173 -31.83 8.02 -0.13
CA THR A 173 -32.54 8.89 -1.08
C THR A 173 -31.56 9.56 -2.06
N ASP A 174 -32.02 9.83 -3.28
CA ASP A 174 -31.20 10.49 -4.30
C ASP A 174 -30.69 11.86 -3.83
N GLU A 175 -31.54 12.61 -3.13
CA GLU A 175 -31.20 13.93 -2.60
C GLU A 175 -30.14 13.88 -1.49
N ALA A 176 -30.22 12.89 -0.58
CA ALA A 176 -29.22 12.69 0.47
C ALA A 176 -27.85 12.36 -0.13
N GLU A 177 -27.82 11.46 -1.10
CA GLU A 177 -26.61 11.04 -1.79
C GLU A 177 -25.97 12.20 -2.58
N GLU A 178 -26.77 13.03 -3.26
CA GLU A 178 -26.29 14.20 -4.00
C GLU A 178 -25.70 15.25 -3.06
N ARG A 179 -26.38 15.56 -1.94
CA ARG A 179 -25.88 16.49 -0.92
C ARG A 179 -24.57 16.01 -0.29
N GLN A 180 -24.51 14.73 0.08
CA GLN A 180 -23.30 14.12 0.63
C GLN A 180 -22.15 14.19 -0.38
N SER A 181 -22.40 13.78 -1.62
CA SER A 181 -21.40 13.78 -2.70
C SER A 181 -20.87 15.18 -2.98
N THR A 182 -21.75 16.19 -3.01
CA THR A 182 -21.38 17.59 -3.26
C THR A 182 -20.50 18.15 -2.14
N LEU A 183 -20.84 17.89 -0.88
CA LEU A 183 -20.08 18.36 0.27
C LEU A 183 -18.69 17.71 0.35
N ILE A 184 -18.63 16.38 0.19
CA ILE A 184 -17.36 15.66 0.17
C ILE A 184 -16.51 16.16 -1.00
N LEU A 185 -17.07 16.27 -2.20
CA LEU A 185 -16.33 16.73 -3.38
C LEU A 185 -15.77 18.15 -3.21
N GLY A 186 -16.55 19.08 -2.65
CA GLY A 186 -16.09 20.44 -2.38
C GLY A 186 -14.91 20.47 -1.40
N PHE A 187 -14.97 19.66 -0.35
CA PHE A 187 -13.84 19.46 0.57
C PHE A 187 -12.62 18.86 -0.15
N LEU A 188 -12.81 17.77 -0.89
CA LEU A 188 -11.72 17.09 -1.60
C LEU A 188 -11.04 18.01 -2.61
N PHE A 189 -11.81 18.85 -3.31
CA PHE A 189 -11.27 19.86 -4.21
C PHE A 189 -10.38 20.86 -3.46
N GLY A 190 -10.86 21.41 -2.34
CA GLY A 190 -10.06 22.30 -1.50
C GLY A 190 -8.78 21.63 -0.98
N ALA A 191 -8.87 20.37 -0.56
CA ALA A 191 -7.73 19.57 -0.12
C ALA A 191 -6.71 19.33 -1.26
N LEU A 192 -7.18 19.03 -2.47
CA LEU A 192 -6.33 18.80 -3.64
C LEU A 192 -5.61 20.10 -4.06
N MET A 193 -6.32 21.24 -4.04
CA MET A 193 -5.71 22.54 -4.30
C MET A 193 -4.68 22.92 -3.23
N LEU A 194 -4.95 22.60 -1.95
CA LEU A 194 -3.99 22.81 -0.87
C LEU A 194 -2.73 21.95 -1.07
N GLN A 195 -2.90 20.69 -1.45
CA GLN A 195 -1.78 19.80 -1.76
C GLN A 195 -0.95 20.33 -2.94
N TRP A 196 -1.60 20.76 -4.03
CA TRP A 196 -0.93 21.40 -5.16
C TRP A 196 -0.14 22.64 -4.73
N TYR A 197 -0.80 23.55 -3.99
CA TYR A 197 -0.22 24.80 -3.54
C TYR A 197 0.98 24.60 -2.62
N TRP A 198 0.92 23.61 -1.73
CA TRP A 198 1.96 23.37 -0.73
C TRP A 198 3.14 22.57 -1.27
N LEU A 199 2.88 21.56 -2.11
CA LEU A 199 3.91 20.61 -2.55
C LEU A 199 4.48 20.93 -3.93
N TYR A 200 3.66 21.29 -4.91
CA TYR A 200 4.10 21.37 -6.32
C TYR A 200 4.39 22.80 -6.78
N ARG A 201 3.62 23.77 -6.30
CA ARG A 201 3.77 25.18 -6.69
C ARG A 201 5.17 25.76 -6.42
N PRO A 202 5.86 25.46 -5.29
CA PRO A 202 7.19 26.02 -5.01
C PRO A 202 8.21 25.75 -6.12
N ALA A 203 8.23 24.55 -6.70
CA ALA A 203 9.14 24.19 -7.79
C ALA A 203 8.99 25.11 -9.03
N TYR A 204 7.76 25.45 -9.41
CA TYR A 204 7.52 26.36 -10.55
C TYR A 204 7.89 27.82 -10.27
N ILE A 205 7.96 28.22 -9.00
CA ILE A 205 8.41 29.57 -8.63
C ILE A 205 9.92 29.69 -8.77
N GLU A 206 10.64 28.64 -8.37
CA GLU A 206 12.10 28.56 -8.49
C GLU A 206 12.54 28.40 -9.96
N HIS A 207 11.71 27.77 -10.78
CA HIS A 207 11.96 27.54 -12.21
C HIS A 207 10.92 28.24 -13.11
N PRO A 208 10.93 29.59 -13.20
CA PRO A 208 9.94 30.36 -13.97
C PRO A 208 10.01 30.14 -15.48
N GLU A 209 11.13 29.59 -15.98
CA GLU A 209 11.34 29.21 -17.37
C GLU A 209 10.55 27.95 -17.76
N SER A 210 10.13 27.13 -16.78
CA SER A 210 9.34 25.93 -17.04
C SER A 210 7.91 26.27 -17.43
N SER A 211 7.37 25.53 -18.40
CA SER A 211 5.94 25.61 -18.71
C SER A 211 5.10 25.00 -17.57
N PHE A 212 3.84 25.40 -17.49
CA PHE A 212 2.82 24.82 -16.61
C PHE A 212 1.67 24.20 -17.40
N SER A 213 1.73 24.15 -18.74
CA SER A 213 0.60 23.76 -19.57
C SER A 213 0.17 22.29 -19.38
N ILE A 214 1.12 21.36 -19.31
CA ILE A 214 0.83 19.93 -19.10
C ILE A 214 0.40 19.69 -17.66
N ALA A 215 1.05 20.34 -16.70
CA ALA A 215 0.67 20.28 -15.30
C ALA A 215 -0.75 20.82 -15.06
N LEU A 216 -1.16 21.88 -15.77
CA LEU A 216 -2.53 22.39 -15.75
C LEU A 216 -3.53 21.38 -16.32
N VAL A 217 -3.22 20.71 -17.43
CA VAL A 217 -4.06 19.63 -17.98
C VAL A 217 -4.17 18.48 -16.96
N GLY A 218 -3.06 18.13 -16.30
CA GLY A 218 -3.04 17.16 -15.21
C GLY A 218 -3.91 17.56 -14.02
N LEU A 219 -3.86 18.83 -13.60
CA LEU A 219 -4.71 19.38 -12.54
C LEU A 219 -6.20 19.32 -12.90
N ILE A 220 -6.55 19.67 -14.15
CA ILE A 220 -7.93 19.56 -14.64
C ILE A 220 -8.38 18.08 -14.66
N ALA A 221 -7.53 17.20 -15.19
CA ALA A 221 -7.81 15.76 -15.24
C ALA A 221 -7.96 15.16 -13.83
N ALA A 222 -7.15 15.60 -12.86
CA ALA A 222 -7.25 15.21 -11.46
C ALA A 222 -8.61 15.60 -10.86
N CYS A 223 -9.05 16.84 -11.06
CA CYS A 223 -10.37 17.30 -10.62
C CYS A 223 -11.52 16.51 -11.28
N VAL A 224 -11.42 16.24 -12.59
CA VAL A 224 -12.43 15.47 -13.34
C VAL A 224 -12.50 14.03 -12.86
N LEU A 225 -11.35 13.37 -12.66
CA LEU A 225 -11.30 11.97 -12.19
C LEU A 225 -11.72 11.85 -10.73
N MET A 226 -11.40 12.83 -9.90
CA MET A 226 -11.90 12.92 -8.52
C MET A 226 -13.43 13.02 -8.51
N TRP A 227 -14.02 13.93 -9.30
CA TRP A 227 -15.48 14.02 -9.49
C TRP A 227 -16.07 12.71 -10.00
N PHE A 228 -15.51 12.14 -11.07
CA PHE A 228 -15.97 10.87 -11.64
C PHE A 228 -15.95 9.75 -10.60
N THR A 229 -14.87 9.65 -9.82
CA THR A 229 -14.74 8.62 -8.77
C THR A 229 -15.80 8.80 -7.68
N ILE A 230 -16.08 10.03 -7.23
CA ILE A 230 -17.20 10.29 -6.30
C ILE A 230 -18.52 9.82 -6.90
N THR A 231 -18.80 10.09 -8.18
CA THR A 231 -20.07 9.63 -8.79
C THR A 231 -20.17 8.11 -8.92
N LYS A 232 -19.04 7.41 -9.15
CA LYS A 232 -19.01 5.95 -9.31
C LYS A 232 -19.02 5.18 -7.98
N THR A 233 -18.67 5.84 -6.90
CA THR A 233 -18.66 5.30 -5.53
C THR A 233 -19.95 5.64 -4.78
N ARG A 234 -21.04 5.82 -5.52
CA ARG A 234 -22.37 6.06 -4.96
C ARG A 234 -22.77 4.92 -4.00
N GLY A 235 -23.26 5.27 -2.81
CA GLY A 235 -23.64 4.29 -1.78
C GLY A 235 -22.45 3.56 -1.12
N TRP A 236 -21.22 3.99 -1.35
CA TRP A 236 -20.08 3.59 -0.54
C TRP A 236 -20.05 4.42 0.74
N GLU A 237 -19.41 3.90 1.78
CA GLU A 237 -19.19 4.69 2.99
C GLU A 237 -18.37 5.95 2.69
N ALA A 238 -18.74 7.05 3.36
CA ALA A 238 -18.16 8.37 3.14
C ALA A 238 -16.63 8.38 3.31
N ILE A 239 -16.11 7.63 4.29
CA ILE A 239 -14.67 7.43 4.51
C ILE A 239 -14.02 6.85 3.25
N THR A 240 -14.49 5.69 2.81
CA THR A 240 -13.89 4.91 1.73
C THR A 240 -13.92 5.67 0.40
N ARG A 241 -15.05 6.28 0.06
CA ARG A 241 -15.16 7.06 -1.19
C ARG A 241 -14.35 8.33 -1.17
N GLY A 242 -14.26 9.01 -0.01
CA GLY A 242 -13.43 10.20 0.16
C GLY A 242 -11.96 9.87 -0.01
N MET A 243 -11.49 8.80 0.63
CA MET A 243 -10.12 8.29 0.51
C MET A 243 -9.78 7.90 -0.92
N LEU A 244 -10.63 7.11 -1.60
CA LEU A 244 -10.37 6.66 -2.97
C LEU A 244 -10.36 7.83 -3.95
N SER A 245 -11.35 8.72 -3.89
CA SER A 245 -11.47 9.85 -4.81
C SER A 245 -10.30 10.82 -4.68
N PHE A 246 -9.89 11.14 -3.45
CA PHE A 246 -8.72 11.98 -3.22
C PHE A 246 -7.45 11.34 -3.75
N ALA A 247 -7.20 10.06 -3.43
CA ALA A 247 -6.01 9.35 -3.89
C ALA A 247 -5.93 9.32 -5.43
N VAL A 248 -7.03 9.03 -6.12
CA VAL A 248 -7.09 9.06 -7.59
C VAL A 248 -6.76 10.46 -8.12
N GLY A 249 -7.34 11.52 -7.55
CA GLY A 249 -7.03 12.89 -7.93
C GLY A 249 -5.56 13.24 -7.72
N ALA A 250 -5.01 12.91 -6.54
CA ALA A 250 -3.63 13.19 -6.17
C ALA A 250 -2.61 12.42 -7.02
N ILE A 251 -2.90 11.16 -7.39
CA ILE A 251 -2.07 10.39 -8.33
C ILE A 251 -2.02 11.09 -9.68
N VAL A 252 -3.19 11.43 -10.24
CA VAL A 252 -3.27 12.06 -11.57
C VAL A 252 -2.60 13.43 -11.57
N LEU A 253 -2.73 14.18 -10.47
CA LEU A 253 -2.03 15.44 -10.27
C LEU A 253 -0.50 15.23 -10.34
N GLY A 254 0.02 14.27 -9.57
CA GLY A 254 1.45 13.92 -9.58
C GLY A 254 1.94 13.48 -10.95
N LEU A 255 1.21 12.60 -11.65
CA LEU A 255 1.54 12.17 -13.01
C LEU A 255 1.48 13.34 -14.03
N GLY A 256 0.62 14.33 -13.81
CA GLY A 256 0.57 15.55 -14.61
C GLY A 256 1.83 16.41 -14.45
N HIS A 257 2.30 16.56 -13.21
CA HIS A 257 3.59 17.21 -12.93
C HIS A 257 4.75 16.42 -13.51
N TRP A 258 4.66 15.10 -13.48
CA TRP A 258 5.63 14.20 -14.10
C TRP A 258 5.75 14.45 -15.60
N GLY A 259 4.62 14.47 -16.32
CA GLY A 259 4.60 14.79 -17.75
C GLY A 259 5.08 16.21 -18.06
N GLN A 260 4.82 17.19 -17.18
CA GLN A 260 5.36 18.54 -17.34
C GLN A 260 6.87 18.57 -17.20
N PHE A 261 7.40 17.90 -16.18
CA PHE A 261 8.84 17.81 -15.92
C PHE A 261 9.58 17.13 -17.08
N MET A 262 9.01 16.06 -17.64
CA MET A 262 9.57 15.38 -18.82
C MET A 262 9.62 16.28 -20.07
N SER A 263 8.68 17.21 -20.20
CA SER A 263 8.58 18.10 -21.37
C SER A 263 9.52 19.29 -21.26
N THR A 264 9.62 19.89 -20.07
CA THR A 264 10.50 21.03 -19.80
C THR A 264 11.30 20.77 -18.53
N PRO A 265 12.28 19.85 -18.56
CA PRO A 265 13.11 19.55 -17.40
C PRO A 265 13.97 20.77 -17.05
N TRP A 266 14.21 20.97 -15.76
CA TRP A 266 15.14 21.97 -15.25
C TRP A 266 16.42 21.31 -14.73
N ALA A 267 17.45 22.13 -14.50
CA ALA A 267 18.74 21.66 -14.03
C ALA A 267 18.57 20.94 -12.68
N GLN A 268 18.93 19.66 -12.66
CA GLN A 268 18.91 18.81 -11.48
C GLN A 268 20.10 19.19 -10.57
N GLU A 269 19.83 19.46 -9.30
CA GLU A 269 20.88 19.82 -8.32
C GLU A 269 21.87 18.67 -8.09
N SER A 270 21.41 17.42 -8.25
CA SER A 270 22.24 16.21 -8.19
C SER A 270 23.23 16.06 -9.35
N GLY A 271 23.12 16.87 -10.41
CA GLY A 271 23.92 16.72 -11.63
C GLY A 271 23.60 15.45 -12.42
N ARG A 272 22.50 14.75 -12.07
CA ARG A 272 21.94 13.71 -12.90
C ARG A 272 21.51 14.35 -14.23
N VAL A 273 21.76 13.62 -15.32
CA VAL A 273 21.31 14.01 -16.65
C VAL A 273 20.21 13.02 -16.96
N SER A 274 18.96 13.46 -16.97
CA SER A 274 17.85 12.65 -17.47
C SER A 274 18.20 12.20 -18.89
N ASN A 275 18.54 10.91 -19.03
CA ASN A 275 18.80 10.28 -20.32
C ASN A 275 17.49 10.14 -21.10
N ASP A 276 17.58 9.69 -22.36
CA ASP A 276 16.41 9.45 -23.21
C ASP A 276 15.28 8.71 -22.45
N VAL A 277 14.10 9.32 -22.40
CA VAL A 277 12.90 8.75 -21.76
C VAL A 277 12.57 7.40 -22.39
N THR A 278 12.64 6.32 -21.61
CA THR A 278 12.32 4.96 -22.07
C THR A 278 11.02 4.44 -21.46
N LEU A 279 9.96 4.39 -22.27
CA LEU A 279 8.62 3.97 -21.80
C LEU A 279 8.37 2.46 -21.89
N TRP A 280 9.09 1.74 -22.75
CA TRP A 280 8.81 0.33 -23.02
C TRP A 280 8.89 -0.61 -21.80
N PRO A 281 9.73 -0.39 -20.76
CA PRO A 281 9.79 -1.29 -19.61
C PRO A 281 8.45 -1.37 -18.85
N VAL A 282 7.58 -0.36 -18.99
CA VAL A 282 6.27 -0.32 -18.34
C VAL A 282 5.38 -1.51 -18.76
N PHE A 283 5.53 -1.99 -20.00
CA PHE A 283 4.75 -3.12 -20.51
C PHE A 283 5.18 -4.44 -19.88
N ILE A 284 6.44 -4.55 -19.45
CA ILE A 284 6.92 -5.73 -18.72
C ILE A 284 6.54 -5.59 -17.25
N VAL A 285 6.94 -4.49 -16.63
CA VAL A 285 6.82 -4.28 -15.19
C VAL A 285 5.38 -4.18 -14.72
N LEU A 286 4.50 -3.52 -15.48
CA LEU A 286 3.08 -3.40 -15.14
C LEU A 286 2.20 -4.34 -15.98
N GLY A 287 2.55 -4.57 -17.25
CA GLY A 287 1.73 -5.38 -18.15
C GLY A 287 1.74 -6.88 -17.81
N LEU A 288 2.89 -7.50 -17.54
CA LEU A 288 2.93 -8.93 -17.20
C LEU A 288 2.20 -9.23 -15.88
N PRO A 289 2.43 -8.48 -14.77
CA PRO A 289 1.64 -8.68 -13.55
C PRO A 289 0.15 -8.45 -13.75
N ALA A 290 -0.25 -7.46 -14.57
CA ALA A 290 -1.66 -7.23 -14.89
C ALA A 290 -2.30 -8.42 -15.62
N VAL A 291 -1.58 -9.03 -16.57
CA VAL A 291 -2.05 -10.24 -17.27
C VAL A 291 -2.23 -11.41 -16.31
N ILE A 292 -1.27 -11.63 -15.41
CA ILE A 292 -1.36 -12.68 -14.37
C ILE A 292 -2.57 -12.42 -13.45
N CYS A 293 -2.73 -11.20 -12.97
CA CYS A 293 -3.87 -10.80 -12.15
C CYS A 293 -5.21 -10.96 -12.89
N TRP A 294 -5.25 -10.71 -14.20
CA TRP A 294 -6.44 -10.93 -15.02
C TRP A 294 -6.82 -12.41 -15.09
N PHE A 295 -5.85 -13.33 -15.23
CA PHE A 295 -6.10 -14.76 -15.19
C PHE A 295 -6.61 -15.21 -13.81
N MET A 296 -5.99 -14.71 -12.73
CA MET A 296 -6.44 -14.99 -11.36
C MET A 296 -7.87 -14.49 -11.10
N TYR A 297 -8.16 -13.25 -11.49
CA TYR A 297 -9.50 -12.67 -11.39
C TYR A 297 -10.51 -13.49 -12.18
N ARG A 298 -10.18 -13.89 -13.41
CA ARG A 298 -11.05 -14.72 -14.24
C ARG A 298 -11.32 -16.08 -13.60
N ALA A 299 -10.34 -16.67 -12.92
CA ALA A 299 -10.49 -17.94 -12.22
C ALA A 299 -11.37 -17.85 -10.96
N GLY A 300 -11.38 -16.70 -10.28
CA GLY A 300 -12.10 -16.51 -9.02
C GLY A 300 -13.44 -15.77 -9.09
N LYS A 301 -13.71 -15.02 -10.16
CA LYS A 301 -14.85 -14.07 -10.21
C LYS A 301 -16.23 -14.70 -10.00
N GLU A 302 -16.43 -15.94 -10.47
CA GLU A 302 -17.72 -16.61 -10.41
C GLU A 302 -18.03 -17.02 -8.96
N ASP A 303 -17.06 -17.66 -8.31
CA ASP A 303 -17.17 -18.07 -6.91
C ASP A 303 -17.24 -16.86 -5.98
N ALA A 304 -16.50 -15.79 -6.27
CA ALA A 304 -16.62 -14.53 -5.54
C ALA A 304 -18.03 -13.92 -5.66
N HIS A 305 -18.64 -13.98 -6.85
CA HIS A 305 -19.99 -13.50 -7.06
C HIS A 305 -21.03 -14.36 -6.33
N GLN A 306 -20.91 -15.68 -6.43
CA GLN A 306 -21.79 -16.62 -5.72
C GLN A 306 -21.70 -16.43 -4.20
N LEU A 307 -20.48 -16.33 -3.67
CA LEU A 307 -20.28 -16.11 -2.24
C LEU A 307 -20.91 -14.79 -1.77
N LYS A 308 -20.78 -13.72 -2.57
CA LYS A 308 -21.41 -12.43 -2.27
C LYS A 308 -22.94 -12.51 -2.22
N LEU A 309 -23.57 -13.35 -3.05
CA LEU A 309 -25.02 -13.58 -3.02
C LEU A 309 -25.48 -14.30 -1.74
N THR A 310 -24.59 -15.06 -1.09
CA THR A 310 -24.88 -15.72 0.20
C THR A 310 -24.73 -14.80 1.41
N GLY A 311 -24.21 -13.57 1.23
CA GLY A 311 -23.95 -12.62 2.31
C GLY A 311 -22.65 -12.88 3.10
N TYR A 312 -21.85 -13.87 2.71
CA TYR A 312 -20.57 -14.19 3.33
C TYR A 312 -19.38 -13.52 2.62
N THR A 313 -18.27 -13.40 3.35
CA THR A 313 -17.01 -12.83 2.84
C THR A 313 -15.97 -13.93 2.66
N ALA A 314 -15.21 -13.88 1.56
CA ALA A 314 -14.21 -14.89 1.22
C ALA A 314 -13.14 -15.03 2.32
N GLY A 315 -12.95 -16.25 2.83
CA GLY A 315 -11.97 -16.59 3.86
C GLY A 315 -12.29 -16.05 5.26
N VAL A 316 -13.51 -15.56 5.51
CA VAL A 316 -13.96 -15.06 6.81
C VAL A 316 -15.06 -15.96 7.34
N LEU A 317 -14.91 -16.41 8.58
CA LEU A 317 -15.91 -17.24 9.25
C LEU A 317 -17.17 -16.45 9.62
N PRO A 318 -18.35 -17.09 9.70
CA PRO A 318 -19.57 -16.45 10.17
C PRO A 318 -19.42 -15.88 11.59
N GLN A 319 -20.23 -14.87 11.90
CA GLN A 319 -20.18 -14.21 13.21
C GLN A 319 -20.52 -15.21 14.34
N GLY A 320 -19.71 -15.20 15.40
CA GLY A 320 -19.90 -16.05 16.58
C GLY A 320 -19.28 -17.45 16.48
N ILE A 321 -18.78 -17.86 15.31
CA ILE A 321 -18.07 -19.14 15.14
C ILE A 321 -16.56 -18.91 15.24
N GLY A 322 -15.91 -19.64 16.14
CA GLY A 322 -14.47 -19.60 16.33
C GLY A 322 -13.72 -20.45 15.32
N LEU A 323 -12.43 -20.13 15.10
CA LEU A 323 -11.59 -20.90 14.17
C LEU A 323 -11.45 -22.36 14.60
N LYS A 324 -11.32 -22.59 15.91
CA LYS A 324 -11.16 -23.93 16.47
C LYS A 324 -12.39 -24.82 16.24
N GLU A 325 -13.59 -24.28 16.45
CA GLU A 325 -14.85 -25.00 16.15
C GLU A 325 -14.94 -25.34 14.65
N TRP A 326 -14.46 -24.44 13.79
CA TRP A 326 -14.47 -24.66 12.34
C TRP A 326 -13.54 -25.80 11.91
N GLU A 327 -12.31 -25.81 12.43
CA GLU A 327 -11.29 -26.80 12.08
C GLU A 327 -11.58 -28.18 12.67
N ASP A 328 -12.13 -28.25 13.89
CA ASP A 328 -12.44 -29.50 14.58
C ASP A 328 -13.73 -30.18 14.05
N GLN A 329 -14.51 -29.52 13.19
CA GLN A 329 -15.75 -30.05 12.59
C GLN A 329 -15.77 -29.98 11.05
N PRO A 330 -14.79 -30.57 10.34
CA PRO A 330 -14.63 -30.39 8.89
C PRO A 330 -15.81 -30.93 8.08
N GLU A 331 -16.44 -32.03 8.52
CA GLU A 331 -17.58 -32.64 7.80
C GLU A 331 -18.83 -31.75 7.84
N LYS A 332 -19.08 -31.08 8.97
CA LYS A 332 -20.21 -30.15 9.14
C LYS A 332 -20.07 -28.92 8.23
N TRP A 333 -18.85 -28.41 8.09
CA TRP A 333 -18.59 -27.18 7.36
C TRP A 333 -18.22 -27.38 5.88
N ALA A 334 -18.00 -28.63 5.43
CA ALA A 334 -17.60 -28.95 4.07
C ALA A 334 -18.54 -28.38 2.99
N SER A 335 -19.86 -28.36 3.25
CA SER A 335 -20.85 -27.79 2.32
C SER A 335 -21.12 -26.29 2.54
N HIS A 336 -20.50 -25.68 3.54
CA HIS A 336 -20.73 -24.27 3.83
C HIS A 336 -20.14 -23.40 2.70
N PRO A 337 -20.84 -22.35 2.22
CA PRO A 337 -20.36 -21.50 1.12
C PRO A 337 -18.95 -20.93 1.36
N VAL A 338 -18.64 -20.55 2.60
CA VAL A 338 -17.30 -20.09 3.00
C VAL A 338 -16.24 -21.16 2.76
N GLU A 339 -16.49 -22.44 3.06
CA GLU A 339 -15.47 -23.46 2.85
C GLU A 339 -15.33 -23.81 1.36
N PHE A 340 -16.47 -23.97 0.70
CA PHE A 340 -16.52 -24.43 -0.68
C PHE A 340 -16.05 -23.39 -1.71
N LEU A 341 -16.40 -22.10 -1.53
CA LEU A 341 -16.18 -21.05 -2.53
C LEU A 341 -14.97 -20.15 -2.20
N SER A 342 -14.57 -20.03 -0.94
CA SER A 342 -13.56 -19.02 -0.55
C SER A 342 -12.24 -19.18 -1.29
N ASN A 343 -11.78 -20.41 -1.53
CA ASN A 343 -10.44 -20.61 -2.06
C ASN A 343 -10.27 -19.96 -3.44
N LYS A 344 -11.23 -20.17 -4.33
CA LYS A 344 -11.23 -19.54 -5.66
C LYS A 344 -11.70 -18.09 -5.60
N ALA A 345 -12.70 -17.77 -4.77
CA ALA A 345 -13.17 -16.40 -4.60
C ALA A 345 -12.03 -15.44 -4.19
N LEU A 346 -11.12 -15.89 -3.32
CA LEU A 346 -9.96 -15.13 -2.87
C LEU A 346 -9.00 -14.75 -4.01
N LEU A 347 -8.91 -15.55 -5.08
CA LEU A 347 -8.07 -15.22 -6.25
C LEU A 347 -8.56 -13.97 -6.99
N ALA A 348 -9.85 -13.65 -6.89
CA ALA A 348 -10.44 -12.44 -7.47
C ALA A 348 -10.53 -11.27 -6.48
N HIS A 349 -10.11 -11.46 -5.23
CA HIS A 349 -10.22 -10.45 -4.19
C HIS A 349 -9.15 -9.36 -4.38
N PRO A 350 -9.50 -8.06 -4.25
CA PRO A 350 -8.54 -6.95 -4.43
C PRO A 350 -7.26 -7.06 -3.60
N MET A 351 -7.35 -7.59 -2.37
CA MET A 351 -6.22 -7.86 -1.49
C MET A 351 -5.17 -8.77 -2.15
N VAL A 352 -5.61 -9.91 -2.69
CA VAL A 352 -4.72 -10.91 -3.32
C VAL A 352 -4.17 -10.37 -4.64
N LEU A 353 -5.04 -9.80 -5.48
CA LEU A 353 -4.64 -9.24 -6.76
C LEU A 353 -3.62 -8.11 -6.58
N GLY A 354 -3.85 -7.19 -5.65
CA GLY A 354 -2.92 -6.10 -5.36
C GLY A 354 -1.57 -6.58 -4.83
N MET A 355 -1.58 -7.60 -3.95
CA MET A 355 -0.35 -8.19 -3.42
C MET A 355 0.48 -8.86 -4.53
N VAL A 356 -0.16 -9.69 -5.36
CA VAL A 356 0.48 -10.34 -6.51
C VAL A 356 1.02 -9.32 -7.48
N PHE A 357 0.21 -8.34 -7.85
CA PHE A 357 0.62 -7.27 -8.75
C PHE A 357 1.85 -6.54 -8.21
N GLY A 358 1.81 -6.10 -6.95
CA GLY A 358 2.90 -5.35 -6.33
C GLY A 358 4.21 -6.14 -6.23
N GLN A 359 4.17 -7.38 -5.78
CA GLN A 359 5.38 -8.21 -5.64
C GLN A 359 6.00 -8.58 -6.98
N LEU A 360 5.17 -8.85 -7.99
CA LEU A 360 5.67 -9.15 -9.33
C LEU A 360 6.18 -7.88 -10.02
N ALA A 361 5.48 -6.75 -9.88
CA ALA A 361 5.94 -5.46 -10.41
C ALA A 361 7.32 -5.11 -9.86
N ASP A 362 7.55 -5.30 -8.57
CA ASP A 362 8.88 -5.11 -7.97
C ASP A 362 9.93 -6.04 -8.57
N GLY A 363 9.65 -7.35 -8.59
CA GLY A 363 10.60 -8.33 -9.15
C GLY A 363 10.97 -8.03 -10.61
N PHE A 364 9.99 -7.65 -11.43
CA PHE A 364 10.24 -7.24 -12.81
C PHE A 364 10.92 -5.87 -12.90
N ALA A 365 10.61 -4.90 -12.05
CA ALA A 365 11.27 -3.60 -12.03
C ALA A 365 12.76 -3.73 -11.72
N THR A 366 13.12 -4.50 -10.69
CA THR A 366 14.52 -4.81 -10.33
C THR A 366 15.24 -5.54 -11.46
N MET A 367 14.60 -6.56 -12.05
CA MET A 367 15.15 -7.26 -13.21
C MET A 367 15.42 -6.30 -14.37
N MET A 368 14.45 -5.45 -14.71
CA MET A 368 14.60 -4.47 -15.78
C MET A 368 15.72 -3.49 -15.48
N GLY A 369 15.75 -2.91 -14.27
CA GLY A 369 16.75 -1.91 -13.89
C GLY A 369 18.18 -2.45 -13.95
N ILE A 370 18.41 -3.64 -13.41
CA ILE A 370 19.77 -4.19 -13.31
C ILE A 370 20.20 -4.83 -14.63
N ASP A 371 19.42 -5.77 -15.18
CA ASP A 371 19.86 -6.57 -16.33
C ASP A 371 19.85 -5.77 -17.66
N PHE A 372 19.04 -4.71 -17.77
CA PHE A 372 18.88 -3.94 -19.02
C PHE A 372 19.32 -2.48 -18.96
N PHE A 373 19.29 -1.86 -17.77
CA PHE A 373 19.60 -0.44 -17.61
C PHE A 373 20.84 -0.16 -16.74
N GLY A 374 21.49 -1.19 -16.19
CA GLY A 374 22.76 -1.07 -15.46
C GLY A 374 22.64 -0.37 -14.10
N TYR A 375 21.45 -0.38 -13.49
CA TYR A 375 21.26 0.10 -12.12
C TYR A 375 21.82 -0.91 -11.11
N GLY A 376 22.18 -0.43 -9.91
CA GLY A 376 22.61 -1.26 -8.79
C GLY A 376 21.49 -1.52 -7.79
N GLU A 377 21.50 -2.70 -7.17
CA GLU A 377 20.62 -3.05 -6.04
C GLU A 377 21.11 -2.40 -4.73
N LYS A 378 20.19 -1.84 -3.93
CA LYS A 378 20.51 -1.13 -2.68
C LYS A 378 20.25 -1.96 -1.44
N HIS A 379 19.42 -3.01 -1.54
CA HIS A 379 19.08 -3.87 -0.41
C HIS A 379 20.04 -5.07 -0.30
N PRO A 380 20.70 -5.29 0.86
CA PRO A 380 21.69 -6.36 1.02
C PRO A 380 21.16 -7.77 0.73
N VAL A 381 19.89 -8.03 1.05
CA VAL A 381 19.25 -9.35 0.83
C VAL A 381 18.96 -9.57 -0.65
N SER A 382 18.46 -8.54 -1.35
CA SER A 382 18.19 -8.60 -2.79
C SER A 382 19.48 -8.77 -3.57
N ASP A 383 20.53 -8.02 -3.21
CA ASP A 383 21.86 -8.09 -3.84
C ASP A 383 22.45 -9.51 -3.74
N ALA A 384 22.34 -10.15 -2.59
CA ALA A 384 22.78 -11.54 -2.41
C ALA A 384 22.07 -12.54 -3.35
N VAL A 385 20.77 -12.34 -3.61
CA VAL A 385 19.98 -13.17 -4.54
C VAL A 385 20.44 -12.94 -5.98
N ILE A 386 20.70 -11.69 -6.36
CA ILE A 386 21.16 -11.32 -7.70
C ILE A 386 22.55 -11.89 -7.99
N GLN A 387 23.49 -11.79 -7.04
CA GLN A 387 24.82 -12.40 -7.17
C GLN A 387 24.77 -13.93 -7.31
N PHE A 388 23.79 -14.58 -6.67
CA PHE A 388 23.54 -16.01 -6.90
C PHE A 388 22.99 -16.27 -8.30
N GLY A 389 22.09 -15.41 -8.81
CA GLY A 389 21.64 -15.43 -10.20
C GLY A 389 22.78 -15.29 -11.21
N GLY A 390 23.74 -14.39 -10.97
CA GLY A 390 24.95 -14.24 -11.78
C GLY A 390 25.80 -15.52 -11.84
N ARG A 391 25.97 -16.21 -10.71
CA ARG A 391 26.64 -17.53 -10.69
C ARG A 391 25.86 -18.59 -11.48
N ILE A 392 24.52 -18.55 -11.46
CA ILE A 392 23.71 -19.43 -12.30
C ILE A 392 23.99 -19.12 -13.77
N ASN A 393 24.01 -17.85 -14.18
CA ASN A 393 24.30 -17.43 -15.56
C ASN A 393 25.61 -18.04 -16.07
N GLU A 394 26.68 -18.02 -15.25
CA GLU A 394 27.98 -18.63 -15.58
C GLU A 394 27.88 -20.13 -15.83
N ILE A 395 27.05 -20.85 -15.06
CA ILE A 395 26.88 -22.30 -15.17
C ILE A 395 26.05 -22.67 -16.40
N ILE A 396 25.00 -21.91 -16.71
CA ILE A 396 24.06 -22.23 -17.79
C ILE A 396 24.40 -21.52 -19.12
N GLY A 397 25.41 -20.66 -19.13
CA GLY A 397 25.89 -19.96 -20.32
C GLY A 397 25.00 -18.78 -20.76
N ILE A 398 24.30 -18.13 -19.82
CA ILE A 398 23.57 -16.88 -20.12
C ILE A 398 24.58 -15.73 -20.15
N SER A 399 24.67 -15.04 -21.28
CA SER A 399 25.58 -13.91 -21.50
C SER A 399 24.91 -12.54 -21.38
N TRP A 400 23.62 -12.48 -21.00
CA TRP A 400 22.87 -11.23 -20.86
C TRP A 400 22.43 -11.03 -19.40
N GLY A 401 22.48 -9.79 -18.93
CA GLY A 401 22.13 -9.42 -17.56
C GLY A 401 23.15 -9.85 -16.50
N GLU A 402 23.03 -9.27 -15.31
CA GLU A 402 23.84 -9.58 -14.13
C GLU A 402 23.23 -10.70 -13.27
N GLY A 403 22.01 -11.16 -13.62
CA GLY A 403 21.32 -12.26 -12.96
C GLY A 403 20.07 -11.85 -12.19
N ALA A 404 19.58 -10.62 -12.38
CA ALA A 404 18.41 -10.11 -11.68
C ALA A 404 17.09 -10.78 -12.11
N TRP A 405 17.04 -11.43 -13.29
CA TRP A 405 15.94 -12.32 -13.66
C TRP A 405 15.65 -13.41 -12.62
N PHE A 406 16.67 -13.89 -11.89
CA PHE A 406 16.49 -14.88 -10.83
C PHE A 406 15.74 -14.29 -9.63
N PHE A 407 15.99 -13.02 -9.30
CA PHE A 407 15.24 -12.31 -8.26
C PHE A 407 13.74 -12.22 -8.60
N ALA A 408 13.40 -11.91 -9.86
CA ALA A 408 12.01 -11.89 -10.31
C ALA A 408 11.31 -13.26 -10.14
N ILE A 409 12.01 -14.36 -10.44
CA ILE A 409 11.47 -15.72 -10.23
C ILE A 409 11.26 -16.02 -8.75
N ILE A 410 12.24 -15.70 -7.90
CA ILE A 410 12.14 -15.93 -6.46
C ILE A 410 10.98 -15.12 -5.87
N LYS A 411 10.81 -13.87 -6.28
CA LYS A 411 9.63 -13.05 -5.94
C LYS A 411 8.33 -13.69 -6.39
N GLY A 412 8.29 -14.22 -7.62
CA GLY A 412 7.13 -14.94 -8.15
C GLY A 412 6.77 -16.19 -7.35
N ILE A 413 7.76 -17.01 -6.97
CA ILE A 413 7.55 -18.19 -6.13
C ILE A 413 7.08 -17.79 -4.74
N LEU A 414 7.72 -16.78 -4.13
CA LEU A 414 7.39 -16.30 -2.80
C LEU A 414 5.94 -15.80 -2.75
N VAL A 415 5.53 -14.95 -3.70
CA VAL A 415 4.15 -14.46 -3.72
C VAL A 415 3.16 -15.57 -4.04
N GLY A 416 3.52 -16.54 -4.91
CA GLY A 416 2.71 -17.72 -5.15
C GLY A 416 2.48 -18.55 -3.88
N LEU A 417 3.53 -18.74 -3.06
CA LEU A 417 3.43 -19.44 -1.77
C LEU A 417 2.59 -18.66 -0.76
N ILE A 418 2.78 -17.33 -0.67
CA ILE A 418 1.98 -16.47 0.20
C ILE A 418 0.50 -16.54 -0.20
N VAL A 419 0.19 -16.46 -1.49
CA VAL A 419 -1.19 -16.59 -1.98
C VAL A 419 -1.75 -17.97 -1.67
N TRP A 420 -0.97 -19.04 -1.89
CA TRP A 420 -1.41 -20.39 -1.56
C TRP A 420 -1.77 -20.53 -0.07
N LEU A 421 -0.91 -20.06 0.83
CA LEU A 421 -1.20 -20.02 2.27
C LEU A 421 -2.44 -19.18 2.57
N PHE A 422 -2.51 -17.96 2.01
CA PHE A 422 -3.58 -17.01 2.28
C PHE A 422 -4.95 -17.51 1.83
N VAL A 423 -4.99 -18.22 0.70
CA VAL A 423 -6.22 -18.82 0.15
C VAL A 423 -6.75 -19.94 1.05
N GLN A 424 -5.86 -20.70 1.69
CA GLN A 424 -6.24 -21.80 2.60
C GLN A 424 -6.62 -21.30 4.00
N MET A 425 -6.08 -20.17 4.45
CA MET A 425 -6.39 -19.64 5.77
C MET A 425 -7.84 -19.15 5.88
N ARG A 426 -8.50 -19.51 6.99
CA ARG A 426 -9.76 -18.92 7.44
C ARG A 426 -9.47 -18.00 8.63
N VAL A 427 -10.15 -16.87 8.69
CA VAL A 427 -10.03 -15.94 9.81
C VAL A 427 -11.38 -15.71 10.47
N GLU A 428 -11.38 -15.52 11.78
CA GLU A 428 -12.57 -15.12 12.51
C GLU A 428 -13.04 -13.74 12.06
N HIS A 429 -14.34 -13.46 12.24
CA HIS A 429 -14.93 -12.16 11.89
C HIS A 429 -14.14 -10.98 12.48
N ARG A 430 -13.75 -11.09 13.75
CA ARG A 430 -12.97 -10.09 14.49
C ARG A 430 -11.58 -9.81 13.89
N GLN A 431 -11.02 -10.76 13.15
CA GLN A 431 -9.66 -10.71 12.63
C GLN A 431 -9.58 -10.11 11.21
N GLN A 432 -10.69 -9.64 10.64
CA GLN A 432 -10.71 -9.03 9.31
C GLN A 432 -9.73 -7.87 9.15
N HIS A 433 -9.66 -6.93 10.11
CA HIS A 433 -8.72 -5.80 10.05
C HIS A 433 -7.27 -6.26 10.11
N PHE A 434 -6.97 -7.27 10.92
CA PHE A 434 -5.64 -7.86 11.00
C PHE A 434 -5.24 -8.47 9.66
N ARG A 435 -6.14 -9.25 9.05
CA ARG A 435 -5.94 -9.83 7.72
C ARG A 435 -5.71 -8.76 6.66
N LEU A 436 -6.52 -7.70 6.63
CA LEU A 436 -6.36 -6.57 5.70
C LEU A 436 -5.01 -5.88 5.87
N LEU A 437 -4.60 -5.60 7.10
CA LEU A 437 -3.35 -4.88 7.41
C LEU A 437 -2.10 -5.70 7.08
N ILE A 438 -2.10 -7.02 7.32
CA ILE A 438 -1.00 -7.90 6.89
C ILE A 438 -0.86 -7.88 5.37
N VAL A 439 -1.98 -8.03 4.64
CA VAL A 439 -1.94 -8.00 3.19
C VAL A 439 -1.45 -6.65 2.68
N LEU A 440 -1.94 -5.56 3.27
CA LEU A 440 -1.49 -4.21 2.93
C LEU A 440 0.01 -4.05 3.18
N ALA A 441 0.54 -4.56 4.30
CA ALA A 441 1.97 -4.54 4.59
C ALA A 441 2.80 -5.27 3.52
N VAL A 442 2.42 -6.49 3.15
CA VAL A 442 3.09 -7.25 2.08
C VAL A 442 2.95 -6.53 0.74
N LEU A 443 1.80 -5.94 0.46
CA LEU A 443 1.55 -5.17 -0.76
C LEU A 443 2.43 -3.92 -0.83
N ILE A 444 2.55 -3.14 0.25
CA ILE A 444 3.39 -1.93 0.32
C ILE A 444 4.84 -2.26 0.00
N VAL A 445 5.37 -3.36 0.56
CA VAL A 445 6.77 -3.78 0.37
C VAL A 445 7.08 -4.17 -1.09
N GLY A 446 6.09 -4.53 -1.90
CA GLY A 446 6.28 -4.80 -3.33
C GLY A 446 5.88 -3.63 -4.21
N LEU A 447 4.63 -3.18 -4.08
CA LEU A 447 4.03 -2.20 -4.99
C LEU A 447 4.75 -0.85 -4.97
N ALA A 448 5.11 -0.34 -3.79
CA ALA A 448 5.74 0.97 -3.71
C ALA A 448 7.15 0.99 -4.33
N PRO A 449 8.06 0.04 -4.02
CA PRO A 449 9.33 -0.06 -4.73
C PRO A 449 9.16 -0.32 -6.23
N GLY A 450 8.32 -1.27 -6.63
CA GLY A 450 8.13 -1.59 -8.05
C GLY A 450 7.62 -0.42 -8.90
N LEU A 451 6.68 0.39 -8.36
CA LEU A 451 6.20 1.61 -9.02
C LEU A 451 7.23 2.74 -9.02
N ARG A 452 8.04 2.85 -7.95
CA ARG A 452 9.12 3.85 -7.88
C ARG A 452 10.20 3.52 -8.91
N ASP A 453 10.67 2.28 -8.94
CA ASP A 453 11.76 1.85 -9.81
C ASP A 453 11.39 1.98 -11.29
N ILE A 454 10.20 1.54 -11.69
CA ILE A 454 9.75 1.78 -13.08
C ILE A 454 9.63 3.27 -13.41
N GLY A 455 9.19 4.09 -12.45
CA GLY A 455 9.11 5.53 -12.65
C GLY A 455 10.49 6.16 -12.85
N ARG A 456 11.48 5.74 -12.06
CA ARG A 456 12.88 6.14 -12.24
C ARG A 456 13.43 5.73 -13.59
N LEU A 457 13.18 4.49 -14.02
CA LEU A 457 13.55 3.99 -15.35
C LEU A 457 12.91 4.81 -16.49
N MET A 458 11.65 5.21 -16.33
CA MET A 458 10.95 6.01 -17.34
C MET A 458 11.50 7.43 -17.45
N LEU A 459 11.99 8.00 -16.35
CA LEU A 459 12.64 9.31 -16.32
C LEU A 459 14.15 9.29 -16.60
N GLY A 460 14.77 8.11 -16.57
CA GLY A 460 16.21 7.97 -16.70
C GLY A 460 17.00 8.55 -15.52
N VAL A 461 16.51 8.37 -14.28
CA VAL A 461 17.11 8.88 -13.02
C VAL A 461 17.43 7.77 -12.02
#